data_AF-A0AAW4X0I2-F1
#
_entry.id   AF-A0AAW4X0I2-F1
#
_cell.length_a   1.000
_cell.length_b   1.000
_cell.length_c   1.000
_cell.angle_alpha   90.00
_cell.angle_beta   90.00
_cell.angle_gamma   90.00
#
_symmetry.space_group_name_H-M   'P 1'
#
loop_
_entity.id
_entity.type
_entity.pdbx_description
1 polymer ?
#
loop_
_entity_poly.entity_id
_entity_poly.type
_entity_poly.pdbx_seq_one_letter_code
_entity_poly.pdbx_strand_id
1 'polypeptide(L)'
;MKKLYISLIAIFALIIGIFTPLVSAPMIGQISYFSDAQGGALFIFMLALISLILTINKYFKHLAITALSALAFNIYTFIQLKESAGENVELLVYEYGWIFLILGSLLLLIAALKK
;
A
#
# COMPACT_ATOMS: atom_id res chain seq x y z
N MET A 1 -15.44 13.90 -12.35
CA MET A 1 -16.04 13.69 -11.02
C MET A 1 -15.80 12.28 -10.50
N LYS A 2 -16.39 11.21 -11.07
CA LYS A 2 -16.26 9.84 -10.51
C LYS A 2 -14.82 9.33 -10.35
N LYS A 3 -13.90 9.61 -11.30
CA LYS A 3 -12.49 9.17 -11.19
C LYS A 3 -11.75 9.85 -10.05
N LEU A 4 -11.99 11.15 -9.85
CA LEU A 4 -11.36 11.95 -8.81
C LEU A 4 -11.68 11.40 -7.42
N TYR A 5 -12.96 11.12 -7.12
CA TYR A 5 -13.34 10.57 -5.81
C TYR A 5 -12.75 9.18 -5.57
N ILE A 6 -12.74 8.31 -6.59
CA ILE A 6 -12.11 6.99 -6.48
C ILE A 6 -10.61 7.15 -6.18
N SER A 7 -9.91 8.02 -6.90
CA SER A 7 -8.49 8.30 -6.67
C SER A 7 -8.23 8.84 -5.26
N LEU A 8 -9.06 9.77 -4.75
CA LEU A 8 -8.89 10.31 -3.40
C LEU A 8 -9.11 9.26 -2.31
N ILE A 9 -10.15 8.43 -2.44
CA ILE A 9 -10.39 7.30 -1.53
C ILE A 9 -9.22 6.32 -1.57
N ALA A 10 -8.70 6.05 -2.76
CA ALA A 10 -7.56 5.17 -2.98
C ALA A 10 -6.28 5.69 -2.30
N ILE A 11 -5.98 6.98 -2.46
CA ILE A 11 -4.84 7.66 -1.82
C ILE A 11 -4.99 7.61 -0.31
N PHE A 12 -6.20 7.89 0.21
CA PHE A 12 -6.46 7.84 1.64
C PHE A 12 -6.30 6.43 2.21
N ALA A 13 -6.79 5.42 1.50
CA ALA A 13 -6.60 4.01 1.88
C ALA A 13 -5.12 3.61 1.89
N LEU A 14 -4.32 4.04 0.90
CA LEU A 14 -2.86 3.82 0.93
C LEU A 14 -2.22 4.45 2.16
N ILE A 15 -2.55 5.70 2.47
CA ILE A 15 -1.99 6.41 3.63
C ILE A 15 -2.36 5.69 4.93
N ILE A 16 -3.63 5.30 5.12
CA ILE A 16 -4.05 4.52 6.30
C ILE A 16 -3.28 3.20 6.39
N GLY A 17 -3.14 2.50 5.26
CA GLY A 17 -2.44 1.23 5.20
C GLY A 17 -0.97 1.29 5.66
N ILE A 18 -0.31 2.44 5.50
CA ILE A 18 1.08 2.65 5.98
C ILE A 18 1.17 2.59 7.52
N PHE A 19 0.17 3.14 8.22
CA PHE A 19 0.15 3.22 9.68
C PHE A 19 -0.56 2.04 10.33
N THR A 20 -1.26 1.22 9.55
CA THR A 20 -1.97 0.05 10.06
C THR A 20 -0.99 -1.14 10.12
N PRO A 21 -1.00 -1.96 11.18
CA PRO A 21 -0.14 -3.12 11.23
C PRO A 21 -0.41 -4.09 10.07
N LEU A 22 0.66 -4.66 9.55
CA LEU A 22 0.66 -5.64 8.47
C LEU A 22 0.60 -7.05 9.05
N VAL A 23 1.44 -7.31 10.05
CA VAL A 23 1.48 -8.60 10.75
C VAL A 23 1.76 -8.35 12.23
N SER A 24 1.35 -9.25 13.10
CA SER A 24 1.84 -9.34 14.47
C SER A 24 2.53 -10.67 14.72
N ALA A 25 3.57 -10.65 15.55
CA ALA A 25 4.30 -11.83 15.98
C ALA A 25 4.43 -11.87 17.51
N PRO A 26 4.35 -13.06 18.16
CA PRO A 26 4.30 -13.18 19.62
C PRO A 26 5.47 -12.54 20.37
N MET A 27 6.67 -12.52 19.79
CA MET A 27 7.89 -11.97 20.42
C MET A 27 8.31 -10.60 19.90
N ILE A 28 7.88 -10.22 18.69
CA ILE A 28 8.33 -9.00 18.00
C ILE A 28 7.27 -7.89 18.12
N GLY A 29 6.00 -8.26 18.40
CA GLY A 29 4.89 -7.32 18.46
C GLY A 29 4.27 -7.05 17.09
N GLN A 30 3.65 -5.89 16.93
CA GLN A 30 3.03 -5.45 15.68
C GLN A 30 4.07 -4.86 14.74
N ILE A 31 4.06 -5.34 13.50
CA ILE A 31 4.95 -4.90 12.42
C ILE A 31 4.10 -4.09 11.43
N SER A 32 4.46 -2.82 11.23
CA SER A 32 3.82 -1.93 10.26
C SER A 32 4.83 -1.38 9.26
N TYR A 33 4.35 -0.77 8.17
CA TYR A 33 5.23 -0.04 7.26
C TYR A 33 5.95 1.11 7.95
N PHE A 34 5.26 1.81 8.86
CA PHE A 34 5.79 3.00 9.54
C PHE A 34 6.89 2.66 10.57
N SER A 35 6.72 1.57 11.30
CA SER A 35 7.60 1.21 12.41
C SER A 35 8.78 0.32 12.01
N ASP A 36 8.60 -0.60 11.04
CA ASP A 36 9.53 -1.74 10.89
C ASP A 36 10.02 -1.99 9.46
N ALA A 37 9.31 -1.49 8.45
CA ALA A 37 9.74 -1.67 7.07
C ALA A 37 10.79 -0.60 6.71
N GLN A 38 12.06 -0.99 6.63
CA GLN A 38 13.21 -0.16 6.22
C GLN A 38 12.90 0.67 4.95
N GLY A 39 12.35 1.88 5.11
CA GLY A 39 11.95 2.77 4.02
C GLY A 39 10.63 2.44 3.30
N GLY A 40 9.89 1.40 3.70
CA GLY A 40 8.67 0.97 3.02
C GLY A 40 7.51 1.97 3.17
N ALA A 41 7.34 2.54 4.36
CA ALA A 41 6.41 3.65 4.57
C ALA A 41 6.71 4.85 3.66
N LEU A 42 7.99 5.23 3.58
CA LEU A 42 8.40 6.37 2.76
C LEU A 42 8.11 6.12 1.28
N PHE A 43 8.37 4.91 0.78
CA PHE A 43 8.10 4.56 -0.62
C PHE A 43 6.61 4.64 -0.97
N ILE A 44 5.74 3.96 -0.21
CA ILE A 44 4.28 3.98 -0.46
C ILE A 44 3.72 5.39 -0.25
N PHE A 45 4.23 6.14 0.74
CA PHE A 45 3.82 7.53 0.96
C PHE A 45 4.18 8.44 -0.22
N MET A 46 5.38 8.30 -0.78
CA MET A 46 5.79 9.06 -1.98
C MET A 46 4.90 8.71 -3.18
N LEU A 47 4.55 7.44 -3.39
CA LEU A 47 3.60 7.04 -4.42
C LEU A 47 2.21 7.64 -4.18
N ALA A 48 1.76 7.73 -2.93
CA ALA A 48 0.50 8.38 -2.58
C ALA A 48 0.52 9.89 -2.89
N LEU A 49 1.63 10.60 -2.60
CA LEU A 49 1.83 12.01 -2.95
C LEU A 49 1.87 12.24 -4.46
N ILE A 50 2.62 11.42 -5.20
CA ILE A 50 2.65 11.48 -6.67
C ILE A 50 1.24 11.24 -7.22
N SER A 51 0.52 10.26 -6.67
CA SER A 51 -0.87 9.98 -7.07
C SER A 51 -1.81 11.15 -6.79
N LEU A 52 -1.61 11.88 -5.68
CA LEU A 52 -2.36 13.08 -5.36
C LEU A 52 -2.11 14.19 -6.39
N ILE A 53 -0.84 14.46 -6.72
CA ILE A 53 -0.45 15.45 -7.73
C ILE A 53 -1.07 15.08 -9.10
N LEU A 54 -0.95 13.83 -9.52
CA LEU A 54 -1.55 13.34 -10.77
C LEU A 54 -3.08 13.47 -10.77
N THR A 55 -3.73 13.20 -9.63
CA THR A 55 -5.18 13.31 -9.47
C THR A 55 -5.67 14.74 -9.59
N ILE A 56 -5.01 15.71 -8.93
CA ILE A 56 -5.35 17.14 -8.98
C ILE A 56 -5.17 17.68 -10.40
N ASN A 57 -4.08 17.28 -11.07
CA ASN A 57 -3.80 17.65 -12.46
C ASN A 57 -4.62 16.84 -13.49
N LYS A 58 -5.51 15.95 -13.04
CA LYS A 58 -6.38 15.10 -13.87
C LYS A 58 -5.62 14.15 -14.82
N TYR A 59 -4.36 13.84 -14.53
CA TYR A 59 -3.53 12.89 -15.27
C TYR A 59 -3.82 11.43 -14.87
N PHE A 60 -5.10 11.05 -14.90
CA PHE A 60 -5.56 9.75 -14.38
C PHE A 60 -4.88 8.54 -15.04
N LYS A 61 -4.52 8.61 -16.33
CA LYS A 61 -3.82 7.50 -17.02
C LYS A 61 -2.48 7.14 -16.36
N HIS A 62 -1.76 8.13 -15.81
CA HIS A 62 -0.46 7.93 -15.17
C HIS A 62 -0.58 7.32 -13.76
N LEU A 63 -1.79 7.32 -13.17
CA LEU A 63 -2.04 6.64 -11.89
C LEU A 63 -1.83 5.12 -11.99
N ALA A 64 -1.87 4.53 -13.20
CA ALA A 64 -1.54 3.13 -13.40
C ALA A 64 -0.09 2.84 -12.98
N ILE A 65 0.84 3.77 -13.20
CA ILE A 65 2.25 3.59 -12.83
C ILE A 65 2.36 3.53 -11.30
N THR A 66 1.79 4.52 -10.60
CA THR A 66 1.85 4.55 -9.13
C THR A 66 1.08 3.39 -8.50
N ALA A 67 -0.05 2.98 -9.08
CA ALA A 67 -0.81 1.81 -8.63
C ALA A 67 -0.03 0.50 -8.77
N LEU A 68 0.58 0.26 -9.93
CA LEU A 68 1.37 -0.94 -10.18
C LEU A 68 2.65 -0.96 -9.33
N SER A 69 3.32 0.18 -9.16
CA SER A 69 4.47 0.31 -8.26
C SER A 69 4.08 0.02 -6.81
N ALA A 70 2.92 0.51 -6.35
CA ALA A 70 2.43 0.22 -5.00
C ALA A 70 2.11 -1.26 -4.83
N LEU A 71 1.41 -1.89 -5.78
CA LEU A 71 1.14 -3.34 -5.75
C LEU A 71 2.44 -4.16 -5.73
N ALA A 72 3.38 -3.86 -6.62
CA ALA A 72 4.65 -4.56 -6.70
C ALA A 72 5.43 -4.45 -5.37
N PHE A 73 5.43 -3.28 -4.76
CA PHE A 73 6.10 -3.06 -3.49
C PHE A 73 5.40 -3.77 -2.32
N ASN A 74 4.07 -3.77 -2.29
CA ASN A 74 3.31 -4.55 -1.29
C ASN A 74 3.62 -6.05 -1.40
N ILE A 75 3.69 -6.58 -2.63
CA ILE A 75 4.07 -7.99 -2.87
C ILE A 75 5.51 -8.24 -2.40
N TYR A 76 6.43 -7.34 -2.72
CA TYR A 76 7.82 -7.45 -2.26
C TYR A 76 7.92 -7.49 -0.73
N THR A 77 7.23 -6.57 -0.03
CA THR A 77 7.20 -6.56 1.44
C THR A 77 6.60 -7.83 2.00
N PHE A 78 5.55 -8.37 1.37
CA PHE A 78 4.95 -9.63 1.80
C PHE A 78 5.95 -10.80 1.72
N ILE A 79 6.71 -10.89 0.62
CA ILE A 79 7.75 -11.90 0.43
C ILE A 79 8.87 -11.70 1.46
N GLN A 80 9.35 -10.47 1.61
CA GLN A 80 10.42 -10.12 2.55
C GLN A 80 10.05 -10.46 4.00
N LEU A 81 8.80 -10.21 4.43
CA LEU A 81 8.32 -10.56 5.76
C LEU A 81 8.32 -12.07 5.98
N LYS A 82 7.90 -12.86 4.98
CA LYS A 82 7.93 -14.32 5.05
C LYS A 82 9.36 -14.85 5.11
N GLU A 83 10.26 -14.34 4.28
CA GLU A 83 11.67 -14.73 4.30
C GLU A 83 12.34 -14.39 5.63
N SER A 84 12.05 -13.21 6.18
CA SER A 84 12.60 -12.76 7.48
C SER A 84 12.09 -13.61 8.65
N ALA A 85 10.88 -14.17 8.55
CA ALA A 85 10.32 -15.04 9.58
C ALA A 85 10.84 -16.48 9.50
N GLY A 86 11.33 -16.95 8.34
CA GLY A 86 11.95 -18.26 8.16
C GLY A 86 11.05 -19.42 8.61
N GLU A 87 11.52 -20.24 9.55
CA GLU A 87 10.73 -21.35 10.12
C GLU A 87 9.54 -20.88 10.97
N ASN A 88 9.55 -19.62 11.43
CA ASN A 88 8.52 -19.03 12.27
C ASN A 88 7.39 -18.36 11.48
N VAL A 89 7.32 -18.53 10.16
CA VAL A 89 6.28 -17.91 9.30
C VAL A 89 4.86 -18.24 9.78
N GLU A 90 4.66 -19.44 10.33
CA GLU A 90 3.36 -19.87 10.86
C GLU A 90 2.92 -19.07 12.10
N LEU A 91 3.85 -18.39 12.78
CA LEU A 91 3.56 -17.54 13.93
C LEU A 91 3.14 -16.12 13.52
N LEU A 92 3.25 -15.76 12.24
CA LEU A 92 2.80 -14.46 11.74
C LEU A 92 1.27 -14.41 11.67
N VAL A 93 0.67 -13.51 12.45
CA VAL A 93 -0.75 -13.20 12.36
C VAL A 93 -0.92 -12.03 11.39
N TYR A 94 -1.61 -12.25 10.27
CA TYR A 94 -1.87 -11.20 9.28
C TYR A 94 -2.95 -10.23 9.76
N GLU A 95 -2.69 -8.93 9.60
CA GLU A 95 -3.55 -7.85 10.07
C GLU A 95 -4.14 -7.00 8.92
N TYR A 96 -4.99 -6.03 9.27
CA TYR A 96 -5.80 -5.28 8.32
C TYR A 96 -5.01 -4.34 7.39
N GLY A 97 -3.75 -4.02 7.68
CA GLY A 97 -2.95 -3.12 6.86
C GLY A 97 -2.87 -3.55 5.39
N TRP A 98 -2.77 -4.86 5.13
CA TRP A 98 -2.80 -5.42 3.78
C TRP A 98 -4.04 -5.03 3.00
N ILE A 99 -5.21 -5.02 3.65
CA ILE A 99 -6.49 -4.70 3.00
C ILE A 99 -6.46 -3.26 2.50
N PHE A 100 -6.05 -2.31 3.36
CA PHE A 100 -5.98 -0.90 2.98
C PHE A 100 -5.00 -0.64 1.83
N LEU A 101 -3.85 -1.30 1.87
CA LEU A 101 -2.81 -1.15 0.85
C LEU A 101 -3.22 -1.75 -0.50
N ILE A 102 -3.74 -2.97 -0.50
CA ILE A 102 -4.21 -3.65 -1.71
C ILE A 102 -5.41 -2.91 -2.28
N LEU A 103 -6.39 -2.55 -1.45
CA LEU A 103 -7.59 -1.84 -1.87
C LEU A 103 -7.25 -0.45 -2.41
N GLY A 104 -6.38 0.30 -1.74
CA GLY A 104 -5.88 1.58 -2.23
C GLY A 104 -5.20 1.45 -3.58
N SER A 105 -4.33 0.45 -3.76
CA SER A 105 -3.64 0.25 -5.03
C SER A 105 -4.59 -0.16 -6.16
N LEU A 106 -5.55 -1.07 -5.89
CA LEU A 106 -6.56 -1.48 -6.87
C LEU A 106 -7.49 -0.35 -7.26
N LEU A 107 -7.93 0.48 -6.30
CA LEU A 107 -8.78 1.64 -6.59
C LEU A 107 -8.05 2.69 -7.45
N LEU A 108 -6.75 2.93 -7.21
CA LEU A 108 -5.94 3.77 -8.09
C LEU A 108 -5.88 3.20 -9.51
N LEU A 109 -5.67 1.89 -9.64
CA LEU A 109 -5.63 1.22 -10.95
C LEU A 109 -6.99 1.33 -11.67
N ILE A 110 -8.10 1.11 -10.95
CA ILE A 110 -9.46 1.28 -11.49
C ILE A 110 -9.67 2.72 -11.95
N ALA A 111 -9.25 3.72 -11.17
CA ALA A 111 -9.36 5.12 -11.56
C ALA A 111 -8.56 5.43 -12.83
N ALA A 112 -7.40 4.79 -13.02
CA ALA A 112 -6.55 4.95 -14.19
C ALA A 112 -7.16 4.34 -15.47
N LEU A 113 -7.77 3.16 -15.35
CA LEU A 113 -8.30 2.38 -16.47
C LEU A 113 -9.73 2.78 -16.88
N LYS A 114 -10.47 3.45 -16.00
CA LYS A 114 -11.84 3.88 -16.29
C LYS A 114 -11.85 4.84 -17.49
N LYS A 115 -12.71 4.57 -18.48
CA LYS A 115 -12.93 5.46 -19.63
C LYS A 115 -13.63 6.75 -19.22
#